data_AF-A0A7C1XKP2-F1
#
_entry.id   AF-A0A7C1XKP2-F1
#
_cell.length_a   1.000
_cell.length_b   1.000
_cell.length_c   1.000
_cell.angle_alpha   90.00
_cell.angle_beta   90.00
_cell.angle_gamma   90.00
#
_symmetry.space_group_name_H-M   'P 1'
#
loop_
_entity.id
_entity.type
_entity.pdbx_description
1 polymer ?
#
loop_
_entity_poly.entity_id
_entity_poly.type
_entity_poly.pdbx_seq_one_letter_code
_entity_poly.pdbx_strand_id
1 'polypeptide(L)'
;MEMDVNGYGGMLFGIQFEDFLSRDTAVGNPVDDYLKRRGWRESVRGRRYLSALRSSVLSLYEVVDVVPGQHCDVQDLVRGGRPLRVFEKAGTEQMVKWDRIAARVIYEQGKHGFSGGILPLSPEAAQGLLRVLNASREGLQATLDAVLADEQIMAEASSPLAIDDLHLREACPTFSNIWLMYTLERLHAPLPELYNGDGDPITFIETHFPLTAETRAAVIQRLNAAPEWVTAGDEPPFWNWLEAEPPARKDVPQEGQSFDTLLDGHQSVSGNLELGRRALIFSTNSEARAERGKAVLGTLLAGLVGAPLSQVQSPEQALAEADDDGNNESIALDIDPETAAAVMQDYFDQHYQNCLDEPIPVLGNRTPRQCAASPAHRPEVIAWLKQLENSEQRRITGTGQKPYDTRWLWQALGLEP
;
A
#
# COMPACT_ATOMS: atom_id res chain seq x y z
N MET A 1 -4.37 -0.90 -23.17
CA MET A 1 -5.27 -2.01 -22.73
C MET A 1 -4.98 -2.37 -21.28
N GLU A 2 -3.80 -2.88 -20.93
CA GLU A 2 -3.48 -3.26 -19.52
C GLU A 2 -3.59 -2.09 -18.53
N MET A 3 -3.02 -0.94 -18.86
CA MET A 3 -3.15 0.26 -18.02
C MET A 3 -4.60 0.76 -17.93
N ASP A 4 -5.40 0.56 -18.97
CA ASP A 4 -6.81 0.99 -18.99
C ASP A 4 -7.67 0.08 -18.10
N VAL A 5 -7.44 -1.23 -18.17
CA VAL A 5 -8.11 -2.25 -17.34
C VAL A 5 -7.86 -1.99 -15.85
N ASN A 6 -6.66 -1.55 -15.50
CA ASN A 6 -6.28 -1.25 -14.12
C ASN A 6 -6.55 0.21 -13.69
N GLY A 7 -7.33 0.97 -14.47
CA GLY A 7 -7.74 2.35 -14.10
C GLY A 7 -6.65 3.42 -14.23
N TYR A 8 -5.48 3.07 -14.76
CA TYR A 8 -4.31 3.94 -14.88
C TYR A 8 -4.23 4.70 -16.21
N GLY A 9 -4.95 4.25 -17.25
CA GLY A 9 -4.88 4.81 -18.60
C GLY A 9 -5.21 6.31 -18.67
N GLY A 10 -6.24 6.75 -17.96
CA GLY A 10 -6.63 8.16 -17.90
C GLY A 10 -5.57 9.05 -17.25
N MET A 11 -4.90 8.57 -16.21
CA MET A 11 -3.83 9.31 -15.52
C MET A 11 -2.63 9.52 -16.45
N LEU A 12 -2.18 8.45 -17.11
CA LEU A 12 -1.06 8.51 -18.04
C LEU A 12 -1.36 9.41 -19.25
N PHE A 13 -2.57 9.31 -19.81
CA PHE A 13 -3.01 10.20 -20.87
C PHE A 13 -2.99 11.67 -20.41
N GLY A 14 -3.52 11.97 -19.22
CA GLY A 14 -3.53 13.33 -18.67
C GLY A 14 -2.14 13.95 -18.61
N ILE A 15 -1.16 13.20 -18.09
CA ILE A 15 0.24 13.64 -18.01
C ILE A 15 0.84 13.91 -19.38
N GLN A 16 0.70 12.96 -20.33
CA GLN A 16 1.28 13.11 -21.66
C GLN A 16 0.61 14.23 -22.47
N PHE A 17 -0.70 14.38 -22.33
CA PHE A 17 -1.45 15.44 -22.98
C PHE A 17 -1.03 16.82 -22.46
N GLU A 18 -0.93 16.98 -21.15
CA GLU A 18 -0.48 18.24 -20.53
C GLU A 18 0.98 18.54 -20.85
N ASP A 19 1.83 17.52 -20.95
CA ASP A 19 3.20 17.67 -21.41
C ASP A 19 3.25 18.26 -22.82
N PHE A 20 2.51 17.67 -23.76
CA PHE A 20 2.36 18.21 -25.12
C PHE A 20 1.88 19.67 -25.13
N LEU A 21 0.90 20.02 -24.30
CA LEU A 21 0.37 21.39 -24.20
C LEU A 21 1.39 22.39 -23.63
N SER A 22 2.32 21.94 -22.80
CA SER A 22 3.33 22.80 -22.17
C SER A 22 4.63 22.97 -22.98
N ARG A 23 4.84 22.14 -24.01
CA ARG A 23 6.07 22.15 -24.83
C ARG A 23 6.10 23.29 -25.84
N ASP A 24 7.30 23.85 -26.04
CA ASP A 24 7.59 24.72 -27.18
C ASP A 24 8.06 23.85 -28.35
N THR A 25 7.35 23.92 -29.49
CA THR A 25 7.73 23.19 -30.71
C THR A 25 8.37 24.12 -31.72
N ALA A 26 8.95 23.57 -32.79
CA ALA A 26 9.50 24.37 -33.89
C ALA A 26 8.50 25.35 -34.54
N VAL A 27 7.19 25.10 -34.39
CA VAL A 27 6.11 25.95 -34.92
C VAL A 27 5.38 26.76 -33.85
N GLY A 28 5.90 26.76 -32.61
CA GLY A 28 5.31 27.44 -31.45
C GLY A 28 4.64 26.46 -30.47
N ASN A 29 4.05 27.01 -29.41
CA ASN A 29 3.35 26.22 -28.39
C ASN A 29 1.88 25.93 -28.80
N PRO A 30 1.36 24.71 -28.58
CA PRO A 30 -0.01 24.35 -28.96
C PRO A 30 -1.10 25.20 -28.27
N VAL A 31 -0.91 25.56 -27.01
CA VAL A 31 -1.85 26.42 -26.28
C VAL A 31 -1.87 27.82 -26.87
N ASP A 32 -0.71 28.40 -27.18
CA ASP A 32 -0.64 29.73 -27.81
C ASP A 32 -1.34 29.75 -29.18
N ASP A 33 -1.12 28.72 -30.01
CA ASP A 33 -1.80 28.60 -31.31
C ASP A 33 -3.31 28.45 -31.14
N TYR A 34 -3.76 27.61 -30.19
CA TYR A 34 -5.18 27.44 -29.89
C TYR A 34 -5.83 28.74 -29.42
N LEU A 35 -5.25 29.43 -28.45
CA LEU A 35 -5.77 30.68 -27.92
C LEU A 35 -5.78 31.78 -28.98
N LYS A 36 -4.79 31.82 -29.87
CA LYS A 36 -4.74 32.76 -30.99
C LYS A 36 -5.85 32.52 -32.01
N ARG A 37 -6.11 31.27 -32.41
CA ARG A 37 -7.08 30.93 -33.48
C ARG A 37 -8.51 30.81 -32.96
N ARG A 38 -8.68 30.26 -31.75
CA ARG A 38 -9.96 29.81 -31.20
C ARG A 38 -10.22 30.28 -29.78
N GLY A 39 -9.32 31.05 -29.16
CA GLY A 39 -9.49 31.52 -27.78
C GLY A 39 -10.78 32.32 -27.56
N TRP A 40 -11.36 32.94 -28.58
CA TRP A 40 -12.68 33.58 -28.48
C TRP A 40 -13.83 32.62 -28.07
N ARG A 41 -13.68 31.31 -28.31
CA ARG A 41 -14.62 30.26 -27.85
C ARG A 41 -14.38 29.86 -26.39
N GLU A 42 -13.24 30.22 -25.82
CA GLU A 42 -12.91 29.95 -24.43
C GLU A 42 -13.48 31.02 -23.50
N SER A 43 -13.96 30.57 -22.34
CA SER A 43 -14.27 31.44 -21.22
C SER A 43 -13.00 32.14 -20.72
N VAL A 44 -13.15 33.26 -20.01
CA VAL A 44 -12.01 33.95 -19.35
C VAL A 44 -11.26 32.98 -18.43
N ARG A 45 -11.99 32.10 -17.74
CA ARG A 45 -11.43 31.05 -16.89
C ARG A 45 -10.61 30.05 -17.70
N GLY A 46 -11.18 29.51 -18.79
CA GLY A 46 -10.51 28.55 -19.67
C GLY A 46 -9.22 29.10 -20.26
N ARG A 47 -9.22 30.37 -20.71
CA ARG A 47 -7.99 31.02 -21.20
C ARG A 47 -6.91 31.13 -20.13
N ARG A 48 -7.29 31.53 -18.91
CA ARG A 48 -6.34 31.63 -17.78
C ARG A 48 -5.78 30.27 -17.38
N TYR A 49 -6.61 29.25 -17.31
CA TYR A 49 -6.18 27.87 -17.05
C TYR A 49 -5.18 27.40 -18.11
N LEU A 50 -5.51 27.56 -19.39
CA LEU A 50 -4.64 27.17 -20.49
C LEU A 50 -3.30 27.91 -20.46
N SER A 51 -3.32 29.24 -20.25
CA SER A 51 -2.09 30.02 -20.11
C SER A 51 -1.25 29.60 -18.90
N ALA A 52 -1.87 29.27 -17.77
CA ALA A 52 -1.15 28.77 -16.60
C ALA A 52 -0.55 27.39 -16.86
N LEU A 53 -1.30 26.49 -17.51
CA LEU A 53 -0.84 25.15 -17.91
C LEU A 53 0.35 25.24 -18.85
N ARG A 54 0.30 26.11 -19.87
CA ARG A 54 1.41 26.40 -20.80
C ARG A 54 2.71 26.74 -20.07
N SER A 55 2.63 27.56 -19.02
CA SER A 55 3.81 27.97 -18.25
C SER A 55 4.26 26.98 -17.17
N SER A 56 3.44 25.97 -16.87
CA SER A 56 3.70 25.02 -15.79
C SER A 56 4.75 23.96 -16.16
N VAL A 57 5.31 23.31 -15.14
CA VAL A 57 6.18 22.14 -15.28
C VAL A 57 5.66 21.00 -14.38
N LEU A 58 5.89 19.76 -14.81
CA LEU A 58 5.62 18.59 -13.98
C LEU A 58 6.72 18.50 -12.92
N SER A 59 6.34 18.34 -11.64
CA SER A 59 7.29 18.11 -10.55
C SER A 59 6.84 16.97 -9.66
N LEU A 60 7.73 16.51 -8.80
CA LEU A 60 7.45 15.51 -7.77
C LEU A 60 7.16 16.21 -6.45
N TYR A 61 6.01 15.88 -5.86
CA TYR A 61 5.57 16.44 -4.59
C TYR A 61 5.39 15.35 -3.54
N GLU A 62 5.72 15.69 -2.30
CA GLU A 62 5.31 14.92 -1.11
C GLU A 62 4.14 15.62 -0.44
N VAL A 63 3.09 14.87 -0.15
CA VAL A 63 1.92 15.35 0.58
C VAL A 63 2.26 15.44 2.06
N VAL A 64 2.26 16.64 2.61
CA VAL A 64 2.68 16.92 4.00
C VAL A 64 1.48 16.94 4.94
N ASP A 65 0.32 17.36 4.43
CA ASP A 65 -0.96 17.39 5.16
C ASP A 65 -2.14 17.30 4.17
N VAL A 66 -3.28 16.77 4.63
CA VAL A 66 -4.49 16.59 3.81
C VAL A 66 -5.74 16.89 4.61
N VAL A 67 -6.63 17.69 4.02
CA VAL A 67 -8.02 17.84 4.45
C VAL A 67 -8.92 17.25 3.35
N PRO A 68 -9.50 16.06 3.57
CA PRO A 68 -10.30 15.38 2.56
C PRO A 68 -11.44 16.25 2.00
N GLY A 69 -11.60 16.22 0.68
CA GLY A 69 -12.60 16.97 -0.08
C GLY A 69 -12.32 18.48 -0.21
N GLN A 70 -11.15 18.98 0.24
CA GLN A 70 -10.87 20.42 0.32
C GLN A 70 -9.50 20.84 -0.23
N HIS A 71 -8.42 20.38 0.39
CA HIS A 71 -7.06 20.77 0.02
C HIS A 71 -6.02 19.82 0.60
N CYS A 72 -4.81 19.86 0.03
CA CYS A 72 -3.62 19.27 0.61
C CYS A 72 -2.50 20.30 0.63
N ASP A 73 -1.55 20.13 1.55
CA ASP A 73 -0.31 20.90 1.57
C ASP A 73 0.79 19.99 1.02
N VAL A 74 1.51 20.45 -0.01
CA VAL A 74 2.49 19.65 -0.75
C VAL A 74 3.86 20.30 -0.79
N GLN A 75 4.91 19.53 -0.53
CA GLN A 75 6.30 19.94 -0.62
C GLN A 75 6.88 19.50 -1.97
N ASP A 76 7.42 20.44 -2.75
CA ASP A 76 8.16 20.08 -3.96
C ASP A 76 9.50 19.45 -3.60
N LEU A 77 9.74 18.21 -4.05
CA LEU A 77 10.95 17.44 -3.75
C LEU A 77 12.10 17.72 -4.74
N VAL A 78 11.83 18.37 -5.87
CA VAL A 78 12.84 18.72 -6.88
C VAL A 78 13.34 20.15 -6.66
N ARG A 79 12.41 21.10 -6.59
CA ARG A 79 12.70 22.54 -6.43
C ARG A 79 12.88 22.93 -4.96
N GLY A 80 12.47 22.07 -4.03
CA GLY A 80 12.45 22.40 -2.60
C GLY A 80 11.47 23.53 -2.29
N GLY A 81 11.82 24.37 -1.32
CA GLY A 81 10.99 25.49 -0.87
C GLY A 81 10.06 25.12 0.28
N ARG A 82 9.05 25.96 0.56
CA ARG A 82 8.05 25.70 1.61
C ARG A 82 6.86 24.92 1.03
N PRO A 83 6.13 24.14 1.84
CA PRO A 83 4.91 23.49 1.40
C PRO A 83 3.90 24.49 0.82
N LEU A 84 3.25 24.09 -0.27
CA LEU A 84 2.22 24.85 -0.97
C LEU A 84 0.86 24.25 -0.68
N ARG A 85 -0.11 25.10 -0.31
CA ARG A 85 -1.51 24.67 -0.21
C ARG A 85 -2.14 24.58 -1.58
N VAL A 86 -2.55 23.37 -1.96
CA VAL A 86 -3.20 23.06 -3.23
C VAL A 86 -4.66 22.68 -2.96
N PHE A 87 -5.57 23.44 -3.57
CA PHE A 87 -7.01 23.19 -3.48
C PHE A 87 -7.40 22.13 -4.51
N GLU A 88 -7.79 20.98 -4.00
CA GLU A 88 -8.23 19.83 -4.78
C GLU A 88 -9.35 19.15 -3.99
N LYS A 89 -10.39 18.66 -4.68
CA LYS A 89 -11.54 18.05 -4.01
C LYS A 89 -11.47 16.54 -4.07
N ALA A 90 -11.73 15.99 -5.25
CA ALA A 90 -11.83 14.55 -5.46
C ALA A 90 -10.50 13.85 -5.16
N GLY A 91 -9.36 14.42 -5.58
CA GLY A 91 -8.05 13.83 -5.31
C GLY A 91 -7.77 13.68 -3.80
N THR A 92 -8.14 14.68 -3.00
CA THR A 92 -7.85 14.69 -1.56
C THR A 92 -8.68 13.70 -0.74
N GLU A 93 -9.73 13.10 -1.31
CA GLU A 93 -10.50 12.04 -0.64
C GLU A 93 -9.71 10.72 -0.57
N GLN A 94 -8.73 10.54 -1.44
CA GLN A 94 -7.90 9.32 -1.52
C GLN A 94 -6.43 9.58 -1.19
N MET A 95 -6.02 10.84 -1.04
CA MET A 95 -4.66 11.19 -0.64
C MET A 95 -4.49 11.01 0.86
N VAL A 96 -3.34 10.50 1.24
CA VAL A 96 -2.91 10.40 2.64
C VAL A 96 -1.56 11.10 2.81
N LYS A 97 -1.21 11.37 4.07
CA LYS A 97 0.07 12.00 4.40
C LYS A 97 1.22 11.14 3.88
N TRP A 98 2.25 11.81 3.38
CA TRP A 98 3.47 11.25 2.78
C TRP A 98 3.29 10.58 1.42
N ASP A 99 2.10 10.68 0.81
CA ASP A 99 1.95 10.32 -0.59
C ASP A 99 2.93 11.10 -1.46
N ARG A 100 3.49 10.41 -2.45
CA ARG A 100 4.36 11.03 -3.45
C ARG A 100 3.63 11.07 -4.78
N ILE A 101 3.45 12.26 -5.33
CA ILE A 101 2.69 12.47 -6.56
C ILE A 101 3.49 13.29 -7.56
N ALA A 102 3.48 12.87 -8.82
CA ALA A 102 3.91 13.70 -9.93
C ALA A 102 2.69 14.45 -10.46
N ALA A 103 2.74 15.78 -10.41
CA ALA A 103 1.64 16.64 -10.84
C ALA A 103 2.14 18.00 -11.31
N ARG A 104 1.30 18.78 -11.97
CA ARG A 104 1.57 20.21 -12.23
C ARG A 104 0.73 21.00 -11.25
N VAL A 105 1.37 21.94 -10.55
CA VAL A 105 0.66 22.91 -9.70
C VAL A 105 0.54 24.22 -10.47
N ILE A 106 -0.69 24.66 -10.70
CA ILE A 106 -1.01 25.91 -11.37
C ILE A 106 -1.64 26.90 -10.40
N TYR A 107 -1.43 28.19 -10.65
CA TYR A 107 -2.01 29.26 -9.83
C TYR A 107 -3.16 29.94 -10.58
N GLU A 108 -4.37 29.82 -10.05
CA GLU A 108 -5.58 30.44 -10.61
C GLU A 108 -6.37 31.14 -9.50
N GLN A 109 -6.82 32.38 -9.76
CA GLN A 109 -7.74 33.11 -8.87
C GLN A 109 -7.26 33.25 -7.41
N GLY A 110 -5.96 33.39 -7.18
CA GLY A 110 -5.42 33.53 -5.83
C GLY A 110 -5.13 32.21 -5.11
N LYS A 111 -5.27 31.07 -5.80
CA LYS A 111 -5.14 29.73 -5.22
C LYS A 111 -4.30 28.83 -6.10
N HIS A 112 -3.57 27.91 -5.48
CA HIS A 112 -2.94 26.80 -6.20
C HIS A 112 -3.93 25.66 -6.37
N GLY A 113 -3.90 25.01 -7.53
CA GLY A 113 -4.63 23.79 -7.83
C GLY A 113 -3.73 22.85 -8.61
N PHE A 114 -4.04 21.55 -8.60
CA PHE A 114 -3.44 20.65 -9.57
C PHE A 114 -4.01 20.94 -10.96
N SER A 115 -3.24 20.62 -11.99
CA SER A 115 -3.79 20.36 -13.32
C SER A 115 -4.59 19.06 -13.31
N GLY A 116 -5.02 18.57 -14.48
CA GLY A 116 -5.75 17.31 -14.58
C GLY A 116 -4.89 16.06 -14.41
N GLY A 117 -3.60 16.10 -14.76
CA GLY A 117 -2.70 14.96 -14.69
C GLY A 117 -2.03 14.79 -13.32
N ILE A 118 -2.26 13.64 -12.67
CA ILE A 118 -1.58 13.24 -11.43
C ILE A 118 -1.14 11.76 -11.55
N LEU A 119 0.11 11.46 -11.22
CA LEU A 119 0.59 10.09 -11.05
C LEU A 119 0.99 9.86 -9.60
N PRO A 120 0.43 8.84 -8.91
CA PRO A 120 0.94 8.40 -7.62
C PRO A 120 2.20 7.56 -7.82
N LEU A 121 3.27 7.85 -7.08
CA LEU A 121 4.53 7.11 -7.11
C LEU A 121 4.70 6.33 -5.81
N SER A 122 5.14 5.08 -5.92
CA SER A 122 5.63 4.35 -4.75
C SER A 122 6.88 5.04 -4.17
N PRO A 123 7.23 4.80 -2.89
CA PRO A 123 8.45 5.34 -2.30
C PRO A 123 9.70 5.05 -3.14
N GLU A 124 9.80 3.83 -3.67
CA GLU A 124 10.92 3.35 -4.49
C GLU A 124 10.96 4.06 -5.85
N ALA A 125 9.81 4.18 -6.53
CA ALA A 125 9.68 4.88 -7.80
C ALA A 125 10.08 6.35 -7.66
N ALA A 126 9.60 7.02 -6.61
CA ALA A 126 9.94 8.41 -6.33
C ALA A 126 11.43 8.59 -6.01
N GLN A 127 12.04 7.67 -5.24
CA GLN A 127 13.47 7.72 -4.95
C GLN A 127 14.31 7.48 -6.22
N GLY A 128 13.90 6.54 -7.06
CA GLY A 128 14.51 6.29 -8.37
C GLY A 128 14.44 7.51 -9.27
N LEU A 129 13.27 8.14 -9.35
CA LEU A 129 13.03 9.38 -10.10
C LEU A 129 13.94 10.51 -9.62
N LEU A 130 14.00 10.79 -8.32
CA LEU A 130 14.86 11.85 -7.76
C LEU A 130 16.33 11.64 -8.11
N ARG A 131 16.83 10.39 -8.07
CA ARG A 131 18.21 10.09 -8.49
C ARG A 131 18.47 10.45 -9.94
N VAL A 132 17.56 10.06 -10.84
CA VAL A 132 17.69 10.36 -12.28
C VAL A 132 17.58 11.86 -12.55
N LEU A 133 16.65 12.55 -11.89
CA LEU A 133 16.48 13.99 -12.01
C LEU A 133 17.70 14.76 -11.48
N ASN A 134 18.27 14.37 -10.34
CA ASN A 134 19.46 15.03 -9.80
C ASN A 134 20.66 14.87 -10.73
N ALA A 135 20.92 13.67 -11.26
CA ALA A 135 22.03 13.43 -12.18
C ALA A 135 21.88 14.21 -13.50
N SER A 136 20.67 14.27 -14.06
CA SER A 136 20.41 15.02 -15.30
C SER A 136 20.45 16.53 -15.09
N ARG A 137 19.99 17.03 -13.94
CA ARG A 137 20.14 18.42 -13.51
C ARG A 137 21.60 18.84 -13.40
N GLU A 138 22.44 18.02 -12.76
CA GLU A 138 23.89 18.28 -12.64
C GLU A 138 24.57 18.36 -14.01
N GLY A 139 24.20 17.48 -14.95
CA GLY A 139 24.69 17.52 -16.33
C GLY A 139 24.27 18.79 -17.09
N LEU A 140 23.02 19.23 -16.91
CA LEU A 140 22.53 20.50 -17.49
C LEU A 140 23.30 21.69 -16.91
N GLN A 141 23.46 21.74 -15.58
CA GLN A 141 24.21 22.78 -14.90
C GLN A 141 25.64 22.88 -15.44
N ALA A 142 26.36 21.75 -15.52
CA ALA A 142 27.73 21.72 -16.04
C ALA A 142 27.82 22.20 -17.50
N THR A 143 26.80 21.90 -18.32
CA THR A 143 26.74 22.36 -19.71
C THR A 143 26.50 23.87 -19.78
N LEU A 144 25.58 24.40 -18.98
CA LEU A 144 25.31 25.84 -18.90
C LEU A 144 26.54 26.60 -18.40
N ASP A 145 27.21 26.10 -17.36
CA ASP A 145 28.44 26.70 -16.82
C ASP A 145 29.55 26.76 -17.88
N ALA A 146 29.66 25.74 -18.74
CA ALA A 146 30.64 25.71 -19.82
C ALA A 146 30.30 26.68 -20.98
N VAL A 147 29.00 26.88 -21.28
CA VAL A 147 28.54 27.78 -22.35
C VAL A 147 28.54 29.24 -21.92
N LEU A 148 28.26 29.52 -20.64
CA LEU A 148 28.08 30.86 -20.08
C LEU A 148 29.37 31.47 -19.50
N ALA A 149 30.53 30.93 -19.83
CA ALA A 149 31.84 31.49 -19.46
C ALA A 149 32.16 32.87 -20.11
N ASP A 150 31.21 33.47 -20.85
CA ASP A 150 31.28 34.82 -21.42
C ASP A 150 30.36 35.79 -20.61
N GLU A 151 30.97 36.78 -19.95
CA GLU A 151 30.55 37.41 -18.70
C GLU A 151 29.29 38.33 -18.73
N GLN A 152 28.47 38.32 -19.78
CA GLN A 152 27.37 39.30 -19.93
C GLN A 152 25.93 38.76 -19.83
N ILE A 153 25.73 37.45 -19.69
CA ILE A 153 24.39 36.82 -19.64
C ILE A 153 24.00 36.37 -18.20
N MET A 154 24.86 36.60 -17.21
CA MET A 154 24.77 36.01 -15.87
C MET A 154 23.63 36.50 -14.96
N ALA A 155 22.93 37.60 -15.27
CA ALA A 155 22.05 38.25 -14.29
C ALA A 155 20.61 37.69 -14.24
N GLU A 156 20.09 37.12 -15.33
CA GLU A 156 18.68 36.66 -15.40
C GLU A 156 18.53 35.14 -15.62
N ALA A 157 19.57 34.46 -16.12
CA ALA A 157 19.53 33.03 -16.43
C ALA A 157 19.96 32.10 -15.27
N SER A 158 20.51 32.65 -14.18
CA SER A 158 21.28 31.88 -13.18
C SER A 158 20.58 31.67 -11.84
N SER A 159 19.28 31.97 -11.71
CA SER A 159 18.56 31.59 -10.48
C SER A 159 18.34 30.06 -10.46
N PRO A 160 18.58 29.34 -9.34
CA PRO A 160 18.38 27.89 -9.26
C PRO A 160 16.98 27.44 -9.71
N LEU A 161 15.95 28.24 -9.39
CA LEU A 161 14.56 28.01 -9.81
C LEU A 161 14.38 28.05 -11.34
N ALA A 162 15.12 28.92 -12.05
CA ALA A 162 15.05 28.99 -13.52
C ALA A 162 15.68 27.76 -14.18
N ILE A 163 16.75 27.23 -13.59
CA ILE A 163 17.43 26.03 -14.08
C ILE A 163 16.56 24.79 -13.82
N ASP A 164 15.94 24.70 -12.64
CA ASP A 164 15.03 23.60 -12.32
C ASP A 164 13.81 23.58 -13.23
N ASP A 165 13.20 24.74 -13.50
CA ASP A 165 12.07 24.84 -14.41
C ASP A 165 12.48 24.49 -15.86
N LEU A 166 13.67 24.91 -16.32
CA LEU A 166 14.19 24.52 -17.63
C LEU A 166 14.40 23.00 -17.72
N HIS A 167 14.99 22.41 -16.69
CA HIS A 167 15.22 20.97 -16.60
C HIS A 167 13.88 20.19 -16.60
N LEU A 168 12.93 20.60 -15.76
CA LEU A 168 11.64 19.93 -15.60
C LEU A 168 10.75 20.01 -16.85
N ARG A 169 10.91 21.02 -17.70
CA ARG A 169 10.21 21.11 -19.01
C ARG A 169 10.47 19.91 -19.92
N GLU A 170 11.69 19.38 -19.89
CA GLU A 170 12.08 18.23 -20.73
C GLU A 170 11.99 16.89 -19.98
N ALA A 171 11.77 16.92 -18.66
CA ALA A 171 11.85 15.74 -17.81
C ALA A 171 10.60 14.85 -17.81
N CYS A 172 9.45 15.29 -18.35
CA CYS A 172 8.20 14.54 -18.27
C CYS A 172 8.28 13.06 -18.73
N PRO A 173 9.02 12.70 -19.81
CA PRO A 173 9.19 11.29 -20.18
C PRO A 173 9.85 10.46 -19.07
N THR A 174 10.78 11.04 -18.31
CA THR A 174 11.42 10.38 -17.17
C THR A 174 10.42 10.05 -16.07
N PHE A 175 9.53 10.99 -15.73
CA PHE A 175 8.44 10.75 -14.77
C PHE A 175 7.56 9.59 -15.20
N SER A 176 7.02 9.66 -16.43
CA SER A 176 6.09 8.66 -16.96
C SER A 176 6.73 7.28 -17.11
N ASN A 177 8.00 7.21 -17.57
CA ASN A 177 8.69 5.93 -17.76
C ASN A 177 9.00 5.24 -16.43
N ILE A 178 9.50 5.98 -15.45
CA ILE A 178 9.79 5.41 -14.12
C ILE A 178 8.49 4.96 -13.46
N TRP A 179 7.45 5.79 -13.48
CA TRP A 179 6.16 5.42 -12.95
C TRP A 179 5.60 4.16 -13.63
N LEU A 180 5.69 4.08 -14.96
CA LEU A 180 5.19 2.93 -15.72
C LEU A 180 5.93 1.64 -15.38
N MET A 181 7.27 1.68 -15.28
CA MET A 181 8.06 0.50 -14.93
C MET A 181 7.66 -0.05 -13.56
N TYR A 182 7.67 0.79 -12.53
CA TYR A 182 7.31 0.36 -11.16
C TYR A 182 5.84 -0.07 -11.05
N THR A 183 4.94 0.56 -11.81
CA THR A 183 3.52 0.18 -11.81
C THR A 183 3.31 -1.18 -12.46
N LEU A 184 3.96 -1.45 -13.60
CA LEU A 184 3.89 -2.75 -14.27
C LEU A 184 4.57 -3.84 -13.44
N GLU A 185 5.73 -3.58 -12.86
CA GLU A 185 6.40 -4.52 -11.94
C GLU A 185 5.50 -4.91 -10.78
N ARG A 186 4.77 -3.95 -10.18
CA ARG A 186 3.82 -4.25 -9.12
C ARG A 186 2.59 -5.03 -9.61
N LEU A 187 2.06 -4.69 -10.77
CA LEU A 187 0.92 -5.42 -11.37
C LEU A 187 1.28 -6.85 -11.75
N HIS A 188 2.56 -7.12 -12.02
CA HIS A 188 3.09 -8.45 -12.37
C HIS A 188 3.84 -9.12 -11.22
N ALA A 189 3.85 -8.52 -10.03
CA ALA A 189 4.51 -9.11 -8.87
C ALA A 189 3.77 -10.41 -8.50
N PRO A 190 4.50 -11.53 -8.27
CA PRO A 190 3.88 -12.72 -7.74
C PRO A 190 3.29 -12.42 -6.36
N LEU A 191 2.24 -13.15 -5.97
CA LEU A 191 1.77 -13.10 -4.59
C LEU A 191 2.92 -13.46 -3.65
N PRO A 192 3.05 -12.79 -2.49
CA PRO A 192 4.06 -13.15 -1.52
C PRO A 192 3.83 -14.60 -1.08
N GLU A 193 4.92 -15.33 -0.83
CA GLU A 193 4.80 -16.65 -0.22
C GLU A 193 4.25 -16.49 1.20
N LEU A 194 3.09 -17.09 1.45
CA LEU A 194 2.43 -17.04 2.73
C LEU A 194 2.67 -18.33 3.50
N TYR A 195 2.98 -18.22 4.79
CA TYR A 195 3.23 -19.33 5.70
C TYR A 195 2.34 -19.22 6.94
N ASN A 196 1.93 -20.34 7.54
CA ASN A 196 1.19 -20.33 8.80
C ASN A 196 2.12 -20.28 10.04
N GLY A 197 1.54 -20.32 11.25
CA GLY A 197 2.29 -20.36 12.52
C GLY A 197 3.23 -21.56 12.69
N ASP A 198 2.97 -22.67 11.98
CA ASP A 198 3.82 -23.88 11.98
C ASP A 198 5.00 -23.75 11.01
N GLY A 199 5.00 -22.72 10.16
CA GLY A 199 5.95 -22.53 9.06
C GLY A 199 5.63 -23.36 7.81
N ASP A 200 4.38 -23.80 7.65
CA ASP A 200 3.89 -24.47 6.44
C ASP A 200 3.33 -23.44 5.44
N PRO A 201 3.52 -23.61 4.12
CA PRO A 201 2.88 -22.77 3.12
C PRO A 201 1.35 -22.75 3.27
N ILE A 202 0.73 -21.59 3.10
CA ILE A 202 -0.71 -21.44 3.20
C ILE A 202 -1.38 -22.05 1.98
N THR A 203 -2.21 -23.06 2.25
CA THR A 203 -3.13 -23.66 1.29
C THR A 203 -4.46 -23.88 1.99
N PHE A 204 -5.54 -23.32 1.46
CA PHE A 204 -6.86 -23.49 2.05
C PHE A 204 -7.40 -24.87 1.69
N ILE A 205 -7.71 -25.67 2.70
CA ILE A 205 -8.21 -27.03 2.53
C ILE A 205 -9.47 -27.20 3.35
N GLU A 206 -10.57 -27.47 2.64
CA GLU A 206 -11.84 -27.83 3.24
C GLU A 206 -12.07 -29.33 3.09
N THR A 207 -12.35 -30.00 4.21
CA THR A 207 -12.67 -31.42 4.25
C THR A 207 -14.08 -31.62 4.74
N HIS A 208 -14.92 -32.20 3.89
CA HIS A 208 -16.31 -32.47 4.18
C HIS A 208 -16.45 -33.91 4.67
N PHE A 209 -16.93 -34.06 5.90
CA PHE A 209 -17.29 -35.34 6.49
C PHE A 209 -18.80 -35.52 6.41
N PRO A 210 -19.33 -36.38 5.52
CA PRO A 210 -20.77 -36.59 5.39
C PRO A 210 -21.40 -37.04 6.72
N LEU A 211 -22.58 -36.53 7.06
CA LEU A 211 -23.31 -36.93 8.27
C LEU A 211 -24.79 -37.11 8.00
N THR A 212 -25.45 -37.86 8.87
CA THR A 212 -26.90 -38.05 8.84
C THR A 212 -27.58 -37.34 10.01
N ALA A 213 -28.90 -37.16 9.93
CA ALA A 213 -29.65 -36.51 11.00
C ALA A 213 -29.55 -37.30 12.33
N GLU A 214 -29.44 -38.62 12.24
CA GLU A 214 -29.37 -39.53 13.39
C GLU A 214 -28.03 -39.44 14.12
N THR A 215 -26.92 -39.20 13.41
CA THR A 215 -25.58 -39.15 14.03
C THR A 215 -25.21 -37.76 14.55
N ARG A 216 -25.93 -36.71 14.12
CA ARG A 216 -25.64 -35.29 14.44
C ARG A 216 -25.47 -35.03 15.94
N ALA A 217 -26.39 -35.49 16.78
CA ALA A 217 -26.33 -35.24 18.22
C ALA A 217 -25.11 -35.92 18.88
N ALA A 218 -24.75 -37.13 18.41
CA ALA A 218 -23.59 -37.85 18.91
C ALA A 218 -22.27 -37.18 18.49
N VAL A 219 -22.22 -36.59 17.28
CA VAL A 219 -21.05 -35.81 16.82
C VAL A 219 -20.80 -34.61 17.73
N ILE A 220 -21.84 -33.81 18.00
CA ILE A 220 -21.75 -32.65 18.92
C ILE A 220 -21.25 -33.09 20.30
N GLN A 221 -21.84 -34.17 20.84
CA GLN A 221 -21.45 -34.67 22.17
C GLN A 221 -19.98 -35.10 22.22
N ARG A 222 -19.46 -35.76 21.18
CA ARG A 222 -18.05 -36.18 21.14
C ARG A 222 -17.10 -35.00 20.98
N LEU A 223 -17.42 -34.03 20.14
CA LEU A 223 -16.61 -32.82 19.97
C LEU A 223 -16.56 -32.01 21.27
N ASN A 224 -17.69 -31.78 21.93
CA ASN A 224 -17.75 -31.04 23.20
C ASN A 224 -17.06 -31.76 24.37
N ALA A 225 -16.84 -33.07 24.28
CA ALA A 225 -16.12 -33.85 25.27
C ALA A 225 -14.61 -33.90 25.02
N ALA A 226 -14.14 -33.49 23.83
CA ALA A 226 -12.74 -33.52 23.43
C ALA A 226 -12.08 -32.17 23.76
N PRO A 227 -11.01 -32.14 24.59
CA PRO A 227 -10.40 -30.90 25.05
C PRO A 227 -9.70 -30.09 23.95
N GLU A 228 -9.35 -30.73 22.84
CA GLU A 228 -8.71 -30.12 21.66
C GLU A 228 -9.70 -29.35 20.75
N TRP A 229 -11.01 -29.50 20.97
CA TRP A 229 -12.06 -28.85 20.18
C TRP A 229 -12.83 -27.85 21.04
N VAL A 230 -12.44 -26.58 20.95
CA VAL A 230 -13.04 -25.50 21.75
C VAL A 230 -14.23 -24.92 21.02
N THR A 231 -15.41 -24.95 21.65
CA THR A 231 -16.61 -24.32 21.09
C THR A 231 -16.42 -22.83 20.93
N ALA A 232 -16.69 -22.33 19.73
CA ALA A 232 -16.55 -20.93 19.35
C ALA A 232 -17.82 -20.34 18.70
N GLY A 233 -18.88 -21.13 18.55
CA GLY A 233 -20.20 -20.67 18.12
C GLY A 233 -21.26 -21.77 18.20
N ASP A 234 -22.54 -21.38 18.30
CA ASP A 234 -23.66 -22.30 18.56
C ASP A 234 -24.65 -22.44 17.39
N GLU A 235 -24.74 -21.45 16.49
CA GLU A 235 -25.71 -21.45 15.36
C GLU A 235 -25.09 -20.88 14.06
N PRO A 236 -24.55 -21.74 13.16
CA PRO A 236 -24.36 -23.18 13.34
C PRO A 236 -23.28 -23.50 14.38
N PRO A 237 -23.32 -24.70 15.00
CA PRO A 237 -22.27 -25.12 15.92
C PRO A 237 -20.88 -25.06 15.27
N PHE A 238 -19.94 -24.43 15.96
CA PHE A 238 -18.62 -24.11 15.46
C PHE A 238 -17.55 -24.37 16.53
N TRP A 239 -16.41 -24.94 16.12
CA TRP A 239 -15.29 -25.25 17.01
C TRP A 239 -13.96 -24.83 16.42
N ASN A 240 -13.07 -24.36 17.28
CA ASN A 240 -11.66 -24.14 16.98
C ASN A 240 -10.85 -25.37 17.41
N TRP A 241 -10.00 -25.84 16.52
CA TRP A 241 -9.06 -26.91 16.81
C TRP A 241 -7.78 -26.34 17.40
N LEU A 242 -7.44 -26.80 18.60
CA LEU A 242 -6.18 -26.49 19.27
C LEU A 242 -5.39 -27.79 19.39
N GLU A 243 -4.30 -27.91 18.64
CA GLU A 243 -3.41 -29.07 18.77
C GLU A 243 -2.80 -29.11 20.18
N ALA A 244 -2.97 -30.25 20.87
CA ALA A 244 -2.41 -30.45 22.20
C ALA A 244 -0.87 -30.42 22.21
N GLU A 245 -0.25 -30.91 21.14
CA GLU A 245 1.19 -30.90 20.92
C GLU A 245 1.48 -30.34 19.52
N PRO A 246 1.61 -29.02 19.37
CA PRO A 246 1.90 -28.42 18.08
C PRO A 246 3.30 -28.83 17.60
N PRO A 247 3.51 -28.97 16.28
CA PRO A 247 4.82 -29.29 15.73
C PRO A 247 5.84 -28.19 16.02
N ALA A 248 7.13 -28.55 16.02
CA ALA A 248 8.18 -27.56 16.06
C ALA A 248 8.08 -26.64 14.83
N ARG A 249 8.05 -25.32 15.08
CA ARG A 249 7.98 -24.30 14.03
C ARG A 249 9.15 -24.48 13.05
N LYS A 250 8.83 -24.51 11.76
CA LYS A 250 9.83 -24.52 10.69
C LYS A 250 10.35 -23.11 10.46
N ASP A 251 11.61 -23.01 10.05
CA ASP A 251 12.18 -21.74 9.61
C ASP A 251 11.47 -21.28 8.35
N VAL A 252 10.91 -20.07 8.39
CA VAL A 252 10.29 -19.41 7.24
C VAL A 252 11.39 -18.69 6.46
N PRO A 253 11.42 -18.76 5.12
CA PRO A 253 12.34 -17.96 4.31
C PRO A 253 12.24 -16.47 4.65
N GLN A 254 13.34 -15.72 4.57
CA GLN A 254 13.39 -14.30 4.96
C GLN A 254 12.37 -13.40 4.22
N GLU A 255 11.89 -13.82 3.05
CA GLU A 255 10.91 -13.07 2.24
C GLU A 255 9.45 -13.55 2.44
N GLY A 256 9.23 -14.63 3.20
CA GLY A 256 7.90 -15.19 3.45
C GLY A 256 7.14 -14.44 4.55
N GLN A 257 5.84 -14.21 4.34
CA GLN A 257 4.97 -13.61 5.37
C GLN A 257 4.27 -14.69 6.18
N SER A 258 4.34 -14.60 7.51
CA SER A 258 3.67 -15.55 8.41
C SER A 258 2.32 -14.98 8.87
N PHE A 259 1.25 -15.75 8.68
CA PHE A 259 -0.09 -15.46 9.17
C PHE A 259 -0.52 -16.56 10.13
N ASP A 260 -0.86 -16.18 11.35
CA ASP A 260 -1.38 -17.11 12.35
C ASP A 260 -2.71 -16.61 12.91
N THR A 261 -3.65 -17.55 13.06
CA THR A 261 -4.94 -17.27 13.70
C THR A 261 -4.80 -17.65 15.16
N LEU A 262 -4.83 -16.68 16.06
CA LEU A 262 -4.64 -16.89 17.49
C LEU A 262 -5.98 -16.81 18.23
N LEU A 263 -6.29 -17.81 19.04
CA LEU A 263 -7.33 -17.74 20.06
C LEU A 263 -6.80 -16.97 21.28
N ASP A 264 -7.56 -15.99 21.75
CA ASP A 264 -7.22 -15.07 22.85
C ASP A 264 -5.82 -14.43 22.71
N GLY A 265 -5.33 -14.28 21.47
CA GLY A 265 -4.01 -13.70 21.18
C GLY A 265 -2.81 -14.56 21.58
N HIS A 266 -3.02 -15.81 22.03
CA HIS A 266 -1.94 -16.65 22.58
C HIS A 266 -1.86 -18.07 22.01
N GLN A 267 -2.98 -18.69 21.65
CA GLN A 267 -2.99 -20.09 21.19
C GLN A 267 -3.26 -20.18 19.69
N SER A 268 -2.36 -20.78 18.92
CA SER A 268 -2.56 -20.98 17.47
C SER A 268 -3.73 -21.93 17.23
N VAL A 269 -4.65 -21.49 16.38
CA VAL A 269 -5.76 -22.27 15.87
C VAL A 269 -5.26 -23.07 14.66
N SER A 270 -5.28 -24.40 14.79
CA SER A 270 -4.79 -25.33 13.75
C SER A 270 -5.84 -25.63 12.69
N GLY A 271 -7.11 -25.32 12.95
CA GLY A 271 -8.21 -25.44 12.01
C GLY A 271 -9.56 -25.14 12.65
N ASN A 272 -10.60 -25.13 11.84
CA ASN A 272 -11.96 -24.81 12.28
C ASN A 272 -12.93 -25.89 11.82
N LEU A 273 -13.95 -26.14 12.63
CA LEU A 273 -15.03 -27.07 12.33
C LEU A 273 -16.36 -26.34 12.35
N GLU A 274 -17.16 -26.54 11.31
CA GLU A 274 -18.54 -26.06 11.24
C GLU A 274 -19.50 -27.23 11.00
N LEU A 275 -20.57 -27.32 11.80
CA LEU A 275 -21.59 -28.35 11.64
C LEU A 275 -22.72 -27.91 10.69
N GLY A 276 -22.45 -28.08 9.40
CA GLY A 276 -23.45 -27.91 8.34
C GLY A 276 -24.62 -28.91 8.42
N ARG A 277 -25.60 -28.76 7.51
CA ARG A 277 -26.81 -29.61 7.51
C ARG A 277 -26.56 -31.07 7.12
N ARG A 278 -25.63 -31.31 6.19
CA ARG A 278 -25.36 -32.63 5.58
C ARG A 278 -23.94 -33.13 5.76
N ALA A 279 -23.05 -32.27 6.26
CA ALA A 279 -21.66 -32.59 6.48
C ALA A 279 -21.12 -31.75 7.63
N LEU A 280 -20.08 -32.27 8.26
CA LEU A 280 -19.21 -31.55 9.16
C LEU A 280 -18.04 -31.06 8.30
N ILE A 281 -17.84 -29.74 8.27
CA ILE A 281 -16.89 -29.07 7.39
C ILE A 281 -15.67 -28.73 8.22
N PHE A 282 -14.51 -29.24 7.83
CA PHE A 282 -13.23 -28.98 8.48
C PHE A 282 -12.34 -28.14 7.58
N SER A 283 -12.04 -26.92 8.01
CA SER A 283 -11.26 -25.95 7.24
C SER A 283 -9.89 -25.74 7.88
N THR A 284 -8.84 -25.79 7.06
CA THR A 284 -7.44 -25.63 7.48
C THR A 284 -6.67 -24.81 6.47
N ASN A 285 -5.51 -24.27 6.89
CA ASN A 285 -4.66 -23.42 6.06
C ASN A 285 -3.33 -24.10 5.64
N SER A 286 -3.21 -25.43 5.76
CA SER A 286 -2.08 -26.18 5.19
C SER A 286 -2.41 -27.67 5.02
N GLU A 287 -1.74 -28.33 4.08
CA GLU A 287 -1.86 -29.78 3.87
C GLU A 287 -1.50 -30.59 5.13
N ALA A 288 -0.46 -30.16 5.83
CA ALA A 288 -0.01 -30.85 7.03
C ALA A 288 -1.07 -30.79 8.15
N ARG A 289 -1.69 -29.63 8.38
CA ARG A 289 -2.81 -29.48 9.33
C ARG A 289 -4.03 -30.28 8.88
N ALA A 290 -4.35 -30.30 7.58
CA ALA A 290 -5.46 -31.07 7.04
C ALA A 290 -5.31 -32.58 7.31
N GLU A 291 -4.13 -33.16 7.04
CA GLU A 291 -3.88 -34.57 7.27
C GLU A 291 -3.94 -34.94 8.76
N ARG A 292 -3.33 -34.12 9.63
CA ARG A 292 -3.38 -34.33 11.09
C ARG A 292 -4.81 -34.25 11.61
N GLY A 293 -5.54 -33.20 11.25
CA GLY A 293 -6.93 -33.00 11.68
C GLY A 293 -7.86 -34.10 11.18
N LYS A 294 -7.67 -34.59 9.95
CA LYS A 294 -8.41 -35.75 9.42
C LYS A 294 -8.16 -37.01 10.22
N ALA A 295 -6.93 -37.27 10.63
CA ALA A 295 -6.59 -38.44 11.45
C ALA A 295 -7.23 -38.36 12.85
N VAL A 296 -7.18 -37.18 13.48
CA VAL A 296 -7.81 -36.90 14.78
C VAL A 296 -9.32 -37.08 14.68
N LEU A 297 -9.97 -36.45 13.70
CA LEU A 297 -11.42 -36.52 13.49
C LEU A 297 -11.88 -37.92 13.11
N GLY A 298 -11.12 -38.64 12.28
CA GLY A 298 -11.44 -40.01 11.90
C GLY A 298 -11.45 -40.96 13.09
N THR A 299 -10.58 -40.72 14.07
CA THR A 299 -10.55 -41.49 15.32
C THR A 299 -11.68 -41.05 16.26
N LEU A 300 -11.84 -39.74 16.49
CA LEU A 300 -12.82 -39.19 17.41
C LEU A 300 -14.26 -39.49 16.98
N LEU A 301 -14.55 -39.38 15.69
CA LEU A 301 -15.89 -39.52 15.09
C LEU A 301 -16.08 -40.87 14.38
N ALA A 302 -15.25 -41.86 14.69
CA ALA A 302 -15.35 -43.20 14.12
C ALA A 302 -16.80 -43.74 14.22
N GLY A 303 -17.35 -44.12 13.06
CA GLY A 303 -18.70 -44.65 12.90
C GLY A 303 -19.84 -43.62 12.93
N LEU A 304 -19.55 -42.32 13.08
CA LEU A 304 -20.55 -41.25 13.12
C LEU A 304 -20.59 -40.38 11.85
N VAL A 305 -19.48 -40.33 11.11
CA VAL A 305 -19.33 -39.59 9.86
C VAL A 305 -18.90 -40.50 8.72
N GLY A 306 -19.22 -40.11 7.49
CA GLY A 306 -18.83 -40.79 6.25
C GLY A 306 -17.38 -40.50 5.85
N ALA A 307 -16.97 -41.07 4.72
CA ALA A 307 -15.62 -40.87 4.18
C ALA A 307 -15.37 -39.38 3.87
N PRO A 308 -14.23 -38.80 4.30
CA PRO A 308 -13.92 -37.40 4.04
C PRO A 308 -13.69 -37.12 2.56
N LEU A 309 -14.18 -35.98 2.09
CA LEU A 309 -13.88 -35.43 0.77
C LEU A 309 -13.18 -34.07 0.95
N SER A 310 -11.94 -33.95 0.49
CA SER A 310 -11.17 -32.71 0.61
C SER A 310 -11.14 -31.95 -0.71
N GLN A 311 -11.30 -30.63 -0.63
CA GLN A 311 -11.04 -29.68 -1.70
C GLN A 311 -9.85 -28.81 -1.29
N VAL A 312 -8.96 -28.56 -2.25
CA VAL A 312 -7.75 -27.75 -2.07
C VAL A 312 -7.90 -26.50 -2.91
N GLN A 313 -7.66 -25.34 -2.30
CA GLN A 313 -7.71 -24.04 -2.93
C GLN A 313 -6.43 -23.26 -2.60
N SER A 314 -5.77 -22.74 -3.63
CA SER A 314 -4.58 -21.91 -3.45
C SER A 314 -4.94 -20.47 -3.07
N PRO A 315 -4.03 -19.69 -2.46
CA PRO A 315 -4.25 -18.28 -2.18
C PRO A 315 -4.61 -17.45 -3.43
N GLU A 316 -4.01 -17.76 -4.58
CA GLU A 316 -4.32 -17.13 -5.88
C GLU A 316 -5.78 -17.36 -6.28
N GLN A 317 -6.26 -18.59 -6.12
CA GLN A 317 -7.63 -18.97 -6.46
C GLN A 317 -8.64 -18.30 -5.53
N ALA A 318 -8.34 -18.26 -4.22
CA ALA A 318 -9.18 -17.60 -3.24
C ALA A 318 -9.28 -16.09 -3.51
N LEU A 319 -8.18 -15.44 -3.88
CA LEU A 319 -8.17 -14.01 -4.21
C LEU A 319 -8.93 -13.73 -5.52
N ALA A 320 -8.73 -14.56 -6.56
CA ALA A 320 -9.42 -14.40 -7.83
C ALA A 320 -10.94 -14.58 -7.72
N GLU A 321 -11.41 -15.48 -6.86
CA GLU A 321 -12.84 -15.68 -6.59
C GLU A 321 -13.43 -14.53 -5.75
N ALA A 322 -12.67 -13.98 -4.80
CA ALA A 322 -13.08 -12.82 -4.00
C ALA A 322 -13.23 -11.53 -4.83
N ASP A 323 -12.45 -11.38 -5.91
CA ASP A 323 -12.56 -10.25 -6.84
C ASP A 323 -13.80 -10.36 -7.77
N ASP A 324 -14.32 -11.57 -8.01
CA ASP A 324 -15.45 -11.84 -8.92
C ASP A 324 -16.81 -11.84 -8.17
N ASP A 325 -16.83 -12.34 -6.92
CA ASP A 325 -17.96 -12.20 -6.00
C ASP A 325 -17.74 -10.96 -5.11
N GLY A 326 -18.23 -9.80 -5.57
CA GLY A 326 -18.17 -8.51 -4.85
C GLY A 326 -18.95 -8.44 -3.53
N ASN A 327 -19.10 -9.55 -2.82
CA ASN A 327 -19.78 -9.66 -1.55
C ASN A 327 -19.27 -10.88 -0.78
N ASN A 328 -18.23 -10.71 0.04
CA ASN A 328 -18.13 -11.53 1.23
C ASN A 328 -17.61 -10.75 2.44
N GLU A 329 -18.42 -10.80 3.49
CA GLU A 329 -18.15 -10.26 4.81
C GLU A 329 -16.93 -10.96 5.40
N SER A 330 -15.98 -10.17 5.88
CA SER A 330 -14.84 -10.64 6.65
C SER A 330 -15.30 -11.57 7.78
N ILE A 331 -14.61 -12.70 7.96
CA ILE A 331 -14.72 -13.57 9.13
C ILE A 331 -14.56 -12.70 10.38
N ALA A 332 -15.69 -12.38 11.00
CA ALA A 332 -15.72 -11.60 12.22
C ALA A 332 -15.27 -12.52 13.36
N LEU A 333 -14.07 -12.28 13.87
CA LEU A 333 -13.71 -12.70 15.22
C LEU A 333 -14.65 -11.96 16.17
N ASP A 334 -15.49 -12.70 16.90
CA ASP A 334 -16.37 -12.22 17.97
C ASP A 334 -15.53 -11.81 19.20
N ILE A 335 -14.64 -10.85 19.01
CA ILE A 335 -13.99 -10.09 20.07
C ILE A 335 -14.66 -8.73 20.05
N ASP A 336 -15.10 -8.25 21.22
CA ASP A 336 -15.59 -6.90 21.37
C ASP A 336 -14.62 -5.90 20.70
N PRO A 337 -15.07 -5.03 19.78
CA PRO A 337 -14.20 -4.17 18.98
C PRO A 337 -13.27 -3.28 19.81
N GLU A 338 -13.68 -2.93 21.03
CA GLU A 338 -12.88 -2.14 21.96
C GLU A 338 -11.76 -2.98 22.60
N THR A 339 -12.07 -4.22 22.96
CA THR A 339 -11.09 -5.19 23.49
C THR A 339 -10.09 -5.64 22.42
N ALA A 340 -10.54 -5.91 21.19
CA ALA A 340 -9.67 -6.21 20.05
C ALA A 340 -8.73 -5.04 19.72
N ALA A 341 -9.24 -3.80 19.77
CA ALA A 341 -8.44 -2.60 19.55
C ALA A 341 -7.36 -2.40 20.63
N ALA A 342 -7.67 -2.65 21.91
CA ALA A 342 -6.71 -2.52 23.00
C ALA A 342 -5.59 -3.56 22.92
N VAL A 343 -5.93 -4.82 22.65
CA VAL A 343 -4.95 -5.91 22.47
C VAL A 343 -4.05 -5.65 21.25
N MET A 344 -4.64 -5.17 20.14
CA MET A 344 -3.85 -4.77 18.97
C MET A 344 -2.94 -3.57 19.24
N GLN A 345 -3.39 -2.59 20.05
CA GLN A 345 -2.55 -1.45 20.44
C GLN A 345 -1.33 -1.90 21.26
N ASP A 346 -1.54 -2.70 22.30
CA ASP A 346 -0.43 -3.20 23.14
C ASP A 346 0.54 -4.06 22.31
N TYR A 347 0.02 -4.87 21.38
CA TYR A 347 0.84 -5.63 20.44
C TYR A 347 1.69 -4.72 19.54
N PHE A 348 1.09 -3.71 18.91
CA PHE A 348 1.83 -2.77 18.05
C PHE A 348 2.85 -1.95 18.82
N ASP A 349 2.52 -1.51 20.04
CA ASP A 349 3.45 -0.81 20.93
C ASP A 349 4.68 -1.67 21.22
N GLN A 350 4.47 -2.93 21.61
CA GLN A 350 5.58 -3.83 21.92
C GLN A 350 6.37 -4.23 20.67
N HIS A 351 5.68 -4.47 19.55
CA HIS A 351 6.31 -4.76 18.26
C HIS A 351 7.22 -3.61 17.82
N TYR A 352 6.70 -2.39 17.74
CA TYR A 352 7.48 -1.26 17.28
C TYR A 352 8.55 -0.84 18.29
N GLN A 353 8.35 -1.05 19.60
CA GLN A 353 9.40 -0.82 20.60
C GLN A 353 10.61 -1.72 20.33
N ASN A 354 10.38 -3.01 20.05
CA ASN A 354 11.45 -3.94 19.70
C ASN A 354 12.10 -3.56 18.37
N CYS A 355 11.31 -3.14 17.37
CA CYS A 355 11.84 -2.71 16.07
C CYS A 355 12.82 -1.54 16.17
N LEU A 356 12.75 -0.66 17.19
CA LEU A 356 13.71 0.44 17.37
C LEU A 356 15.14 -0.04 17.65
N ASP A 357 15.27 -1.23 18.23
CA ASP A 357 16.53 -1.82 18.65
C ASP A 357 16.96 -3.02 17.78
N GLU A 358 16.11 -3.43 16.83
CA GLU A 358 16.40 -4.50 15.87
C GLU A 358 16.94 -3.96 14.53
N PRO A 359 17.85 -4.71 13.86
CA PRO A 359 18.31 -4.36 12.51
C PRO A 359 17.17 -4.45 11.48
N ILE A 360 16.93 -3.35 10.75
CA ILE A 360 15.91 -3.32 9.71
C ILE A 360 16.58 -3.38 8.33
N PRO A 361 16.18 -4.33 7.45
CA PRO A 361 16.77 -4.47 6.11
C PRO A 361 16.73 -3.20 5.27
N VAL A 362 15.61 -2.47 5.25
CA VAL A 362 15.48 -1.21 4.47
C VAL A 362 16.40 -0.09 4.99
N LEU A 363 16.89 -0.18 6.22
CA LEU A 363 17.88 0.73 6.81
C LEU A 363 19.33 0.23 6.65
N GLY A 364 19.55 -0.72 5.74
CA GLY A 364 20.86 -1.33 5.52
C GLY A 364 21.30 -2.23 6.66
N ASN A 365 20.36 -2.97 7.27
CA ASN A 365 20.58 -3.81 8.46
C ASN A 365 21.13 -3.03 9.67
N ARG A 366 20.73 -1.77 9.82
CA ARG A 366 20.98 -0.94 11.01
C ARG A 366 19.71 -0.80 11.82
N THR A 367 19.85 -0.49 13.10
CA THR A 367 18.68 -0.18 13.94
C THR A 367 18.20 1.25 13.71
N PRO A 368 16.89 1.53 13.87
CA PRO A 368 16.36 2.89 13.80
C PRO A 368 17.10 3.89 14.70
N ARG A 369 17.48 3.48 15.92
CA ARG A 369 18.27 4.32 16.83
C ARG A 369 19.65 4.66 16.30
N GLN A 370 20.35 3.69 15.70
CA GLN A 370 21.65 3.93 15.08
C GLN A 370 21.54 4.93 13.92
N CYS A 371 20.50 4.79 13.10
CA CYS A 371 20.24 5.70 12.00
C CYS A 371 19.90 7.12 12.49
N ALA A 372 19.07 7.26 13.52
CA ALA A 372 18.69 8.57 14.08
C ALA A 372 19.89 9.33 14.68
N ALA A 373 20.81 8.59 15.33
CA ALA A 373 22.02 9.15 15.94
C ALA A 373 23.06 9.63 14.90
N SER A 374 23.06 9.08 13.69
CA SER A 374 24.00 9.46 12.63
C SER A 374 23.41 10.49 11.67
N PRO A 375 24.00 11.69 11.52
CA PRO A 375 23.53 12.67 10.53
C PRO A 375 23.48 12.12 9.10
N ALA A 376 24.35 11.17 8.75
CA ALA A 376 24.40 10.57 7.42
C ALA A 376 23.23 9.60 7.16
N HIS A 377 22.73 8.92 8.19
CA HIS A 377 21.66 7.92 8.08
C HIS A 377 20.31 8.42 8.60
N ARG A 378 20.27 9.61 9.19
CA ARG A 378 19.03 10.26 9.65
C ARG A 378 17.97 10.37 8.55
N PRO A 379 18.30 10.72 7.29
CA PRO A 379 17.30 10.73 6.22
C PRO A 379 16.67 9.35 5.94
N GLU A 380 17.43 8.27 6.11
CA GLU A 380 16.95 6.89 5.89
C GLU A 380 15.88 6.52 6.92
N VAL A 381 16.11 6.81 8.20
CA VAL A 381 15.12 6.53 9.26
C VAL A 381 13.90 7.44 9.18
N ILE A 382 14.06 8.71 8.77
CA ILE A 382 12.93 9.61 8.52
C ILE A 382 12.05 9.06 7.38
N ALA A 383 12.65 8.60 6.29
CA ALA A 383 11.91 8.01 5.17
C ALA A 383 11.16 6.74 5.60
N TRP A 384 11.77 5.90 6.44
CA TRP A 384 11.13 4.72 7.00
C TRP A 384 9.95 5.06 7.91
N LEU A 385 10.07 6.06 8.80
CA LEU A 385 8.94 6.52 9.64
C LEU A 385 7.78 7.06 8.81
N LYS A 386 8.08 7.84 7.77
CA LYS A 386 7.06 8.33 6.82
C LYS A 386 6.35 7.19 6.11
N GLN A 387 7.09 6.15 5.71
CA GLN A 387 6.52 4.97 5.08
C GLN A 387 5.57 4.23 6.04
N LEU A 388 5.95 4.04 7.31
CA LEU A 388 5.07 3.45 8.32
C LEU A 388 3.77 4.25 8.49
N GLU A 389 3.87 5.57 8.64
CA GLU A 389 2.69 6.45 8.73
C GLU A 389 1.80 6.36 7.49
N ASN A 390 2.39 6.37 6.30
CA ASN A 390 1.65 6.27 5.04
C ASN A 390 0.92 4.92 4.94
N SER A 391 1.60 3.81 5.25
CA SER A 391 1.02 2.47 5.20
C SER A 391 -0.15 2.31 6.17
N GLU A 392 -0.04 2.84 7.39
CA GLU A 392 -1.16 2.83 8.34
C GLU A 392 -2.35 3.66 7.84
N GLN A 393 -2.09 4.87 7.34
CA GLN A 393 -3.14 5.73 6.80
C GLN A 393 -3.84 5.12 5.56
N ARG A 394 -3.10 4.39 4.73
CA ARG A 394 -3.66 3.62 3.61
C ARG A 394 -4.53 2.47 4.12
N ARG A 395 -4.08 1.73 5.14
CA ARG A 395 -4.81 0.60 5.74
C ARG A 395 -6.16 1.03 6.30
N ILE A 396 -6.23 2.16 7.02
CA ILE A 396 -7.49 2.65 7.59
C ILE A 396 -8.48 3.14 6.54
N THR A 397 -7.99 3.74 5.45
CA THR A 397 -8.85 4.20 4.34
C THR A 397 -9.57 3.02 3.67
N GLY A 398 -8.98 1.82 3.69
CA GLY A 398 -9.59 0.59 3.15
C GLY A 398 -10.41 -0.24 4.16
N THR A 399 -10.13 -0.15 5.46
CA THR A 399 -10.71 -1.06 6.49
C THR A 399 -11.66 -0.38 7.48
N GLY A 400 -11.66 0.95 7.57
CA GLY A 400 -12.47 1.70 8.54
C GLY A 400 -12.03 1.56 10.00
N GLN A 401 -10.90 0.90 10.27
CA GLN A 401 -10.35 0.74 11.61
C GLN A 401 -9.70 2.02 12.15
N LYS A 402 -9.52 2.12 13.47
CA LYS A 402 -8.81 3.26 14.09
C LYS A 402 -7.32 3.24 13.71
N PRO A 403 -6.71 4.39 13.39
CA PRO A 403 -5.27 4.48 13.15
C PRO A 403 -4.48 4.17 14.41
N TYR A 404 -3.38 3.44 14.23
CA TYR A 404 -2.35 3.35 15.26
C TYR A 404 -1.56 4.66 15.33
N ASP A 405 -1.29 5.17 16.54
CA ASP A 405 -0.54 6.42 16.71
C ASP A 405 0.97 6.13 16.68
N THR A 406 1.60 6.44 15.57
CA THR A 406 3.05 6.27 15.35
C THR A 406 3.88 7.46 15.81
N ARG A 407 3.28 8.56 16.29
CA ARG A 407 4.02 9.80 16.63
C ARG A 407 5.06 9.59 17.72
N TRP A 408 4.82 8.65 18.62
CA TRP A 408 5.79 8.33 19.68
C TRP A 408 7.09 7.74 19.11
N LEU A 409 7.08 7.12 17.92
CA LEU A 409 8.30 6.61 17.27
C LEU A 409 9.26 7.73 16.90
N TRP A 410 8.73 8.84 16.38
CA TRP A 410 9.52 10.05 16.10
C TRP A 410 10.17 10.58 17.37
N GLN A 411 9.37 10.71 18.44
CA GLN A 411 9.84 11.19 19.75
C GLN A 411 10.91 10.27 20.36
N ALA A 412 10.70 8.95 20.29
CA ALA A 412 11.62 7.94 20.80
C ALA A 412 12.98 7.95 20.07
N LEU A 413 13.00 8.45 18.83
CA LEU A 413 14.19 8.64 18.01
C LEU A 413 14.75 10.06 18.06
N GLY A 414 14.10 10.99 18.77
CA GLY A 414 14.50 12.40 18.85
C GLY A 414 14.34 13.15 17.52
N LEU A 415 13.34 12.77 16.73
CA LEU A 415 13.01 13.32 15.42
C LEU A 415 11.65 14.02 15.45
N GLU A 416 11.42 14.89 14.47
CA GLU A 416 10.13 15.57 14.24
C GLU A 416 9.57 15.17 12.86
N PRO A 417 8.24 15.00 12.72
CA PRO A 417 7.59 14.56 11.49
C PRO A 417 7.75 15.50 10.28
#